data_AF-A0A9N9DRW3-F1
#
_entry.id   AF-A0A9N9DRW3-F1
#
_cell.length_a   1.000
_cell.length_b   1.000
_cell.length_c   1.000
_cell.angle_alpha   90.00
_cell.angle_beta   90.00
_cell.angle_gamma   90.00
#
_symmetry.space_group_name_H-M   'P 1'
#
loop_
_entity.id
_entity.type
_entity.pdbx_description
1 polymer ?
#
loop_
_entity_poly.entity_id
_entity_poly.type
_entity_poly.pdbx_seq_one_letter_code
_entity_poly.pdbx_strand_id
1 'polypeptide(L)'
;MTLFSALRKLPDMEVVGLNFSSATTPELILKTFEQYCDYRKTPTGVMLSPKAICRWIVVFCDEINLPATDKYGTQRVISLLRQLIEYGGYWKTSDKAWVKLERIQFVGACNPPTDPGRVPLTHSRY
;
A
#
# COMPACT_ATOMS: atom_id res chain seq x y z
N MET A 1 2.38 20.50 -5.54
CA MET A 1 1.87 19.15 -5.22
C MET A 1 0.37 19.06 -5.49
N THR A 2 -0.01 18.64 -6.69
CA THR A 2 -1.40 18.60 -7.18
C THR A 2 -2.27 17.62 -6.38
N LEU A 3 -1.73 16.46 -6.02
CA LEU A 3 -2.44 15.42 -5.26
C LEU A 3 -2.88 15.92 -3.87
N PHE A 4 -1.95 16.44 -3.06
CA PHE A 4 -2.29 16.95 -1.74
C PHE A 4 -3.28 18.12 -1.80
N SER A 5 -3.24 18.94 -2.86
CA SER A 5 -4.24 20.00 -3.06
C SER A 5 -5.64 19.45 -3.32
N ALA A 6 -5.76 18.35 -4.07
CA ALA A 6 -7.02 17.66 -4.31
C ALA A 6 -7.53 16.94 -3.06
N LEU A 7 -6.68 16.17 -2.37
CA LEU A 7 -7.06 15.40 -1.19
C LEU A 7 -7.46 16.30 -0.01
N ARG A 8 -6.86 17.48 0.14
CA ARG A 8 -7.29 18.49 1.14
C ARG A 8 -8.72 19.00 0.94
N LYS A 9 -9.29 18.86 -0.26
CA LYS A 9 -10.69 19.25 -0.53
C LYS A 9 -11.69 18.16 -0.10
N LEU A 10 -11.21 16.95 0.22
CA LEU A 10 -12.04 15.82 0.64
C LEU A 10 -11.87 15.62 2.16
N PRO A 11 -12.83 16.04 3.00
CA PRO A 11 -12.69 15.99 4.45
C PRO A 11 -12.68 14.56 5.02
N ASP A 12 -13.21 13.60 4.26
CA ASP A 12 -13.33 12.20 4.66
C ASP A 12 -12.07 11.37 4.34
N MET A 13 -11.07 11.98 3.69
CA MET A 13 -9.85 11.32 3.24
C MET A 13 -8.66 11.76 4.10
N GLU A 14 -7.96 10.79 4.69
CA GLU A 14 -6.72 10.98 5.42
C GLU A 14 -5.55 10.44 4.62
N VAL A 15 -4.54 11.27 4.38
CA VAL A 15 -3.40 10.90 3.52
C VAL A 15 -2.24 10.45 4.39
N VAL A 16 -1.73 9.25 4.11
CA VAL A 16 -0.57 8.68 4.78
C VAL A 16 0.55 8.52 3.75
N GLY A 17 1.60 9.32 3.88
CA GLY A 17 2.75 9.29 2.96
C GLY A 17 3.75 8.20 3.32
N LEU A 18 4.17 7.44 2.32
CA LEU A 18 5.26 6.46 2.36
C LEU A 18 6.25 6.81 1.26
N ASN A 19 7.52 6.97 1.64
CA ASN A 19 8.58 7.23 0.68
C ASN A 19 9.35 5.93 0.46
N PHE A 20 9.28 5.40 -0.76
CA PHE A 20 10.00 4.17 -1.08
C PHE A 20 11.46 4.47 -1.38
N SER A 21 12.27 3.44 -1.18
CA SER A 21 13.71 3.39 -1.36
C SER A 21 14.09 2.02 -1.91
N SER A 22 15.33 1.88 -2.39
CA SER A 22 15.83 0.60 -2.91
C SER A 22 15.74 -0.54 -1.88
N ALA A 23 15.81 -0.24 -0.59
CA ALA A 23 15.74 -1.20 0.51
C ALA A 23 14.35 -1.31 1.15
N THR A 24 13.31 -0.74 0.52
CA THR A 24 11.95 -0.83 1.07
C THR A 24 11.46 -2.27 1.06
N THR A 25 10.87 -2.67 2.17
CA THR A 25 10.33 -4.01 2.36
C THR A 25 8.83 -3.96 2.68
N PRO A 26 8.08 -5.05 2.45
CA PRO A 26 6.63 -5.09 2.68
C PRO A 26 6.23 -4.73 4.12
N GLU A 27 7.12 -4.94 5.07
CA GLU A 27 6.95 -4.61 6.48
C GLU A 27 6.72 -3.12 6.72
N LEU A 28 7.22 -2.22 5.84
CA LEU A 28 6.95 -0.78 5.94
C LEU A 28 5.44 -0.51 5.86
N ILE A 29 4.77 -1.09 4.85
CA ILE A 29 3.33 -0.92 4.63
C ILE A 29 2.55 -1.52 5.82
N LEU A 30 2.97 -2.70 6.31
CA LEU A 30 2.31 -3.36 7.43
C LEU A 30 2.43 -2.53 8.73
N LYS A 31 3.58 -1.94 9.01
CA LYS A 31 3.76 -1.02 10.15
C LYS A 31 2.88 0.21 10.02
N THR A 32 2.73 0.75 8.82
CA THR A 32 1.80 1.85 8.56
C THR A 32 0.36 1.47 8.86
N PHE A 33 -0.06 0.26 8.46
CA PHE A 33 -1.37 -0.25 8.84
C PHE A 33 -1.54 -0.37 10.36
N GLU A 34 -0.55 -0.87 11.09
CA GLU A 34 -0.62 -0.95 12.56
C GLU A 34 -0.71 0.43 13.23
N GLN A 35 -0.09 1.45 12.63
CA GLN A 35 -0.13 2.82 13.14
C GLN A 35 -1.52 3.45 12.93
N TYR A 36 -2.10 3.36 11.74
CA TYR A 36 -3.31 4.11 11.36
C TYR A 36 -4.61 3.28 11.34
N CYS A 37 -4.52 1.95 11.34
CA CYS A 37 -5.66 1.04 11.27
C CYS A 37 -5.72 0.10 12.47
N ASP A 38 -6.90 -0.44 12.73
CA ASP A 38 -7.15 -1.48 13.71
C ASP A 38 -7.70 -2.74 13.04
N TYR A 39 -7.32 -3.89 13.59
CA TYR A 39 -7.89 -5.18 13.21
C TYR A 39 -9.20 -5.41 13.96
N ARG A 40 -10.29 -5.59 13.21
CA ARG A 40 -11.62 -5.92 13.71
C ARG A 40 -11.99 -7.34 13.31
N LYS A 41 -12.46 -8.13 14.29
CA LYS A 41 -13.00 -9.47 14.02
C LYS A 41 -14.47 -9.31 13.63
N THR A 42 -14.82 -9.79 12.45
CA THR A 42 -16.19 -9.82 11.92
C THR A 42 -16.61 -11.28 11.73
N PRO A 43 -17.92 -11.58 11.63
CA PRO A 43 -18.39 -12.94 11.31
C PRO A 43 -17.81 -13.47 9.98
N THR A 44 -17.48 -12.57 9.06
CA THR A 44 -16.89 -12.89 7.74
C THR A 44 -15.36 -13.04 7.76
N GLY A 45 -14.70 -12.82 8.89
CA GLY A 45 -13.25 -12.92 9.04
C GLY A 45 -12.61 -11.69 9.71
N VAL A 46 -11.30 -11.55 9.56
CA VAL A 46 -10.56 -10.40 10.10
C VAL A 46 -10.54 -9.27 9.08
N MET A 47 -10.87 -8.07 9.53
CA MET A 47 -10.91 -6.86 8.71
C MET A 47 -9.95 -5.83 9.27
N LEU A 48 -9.23 -5.14 8.39
CA LEU A 48 -8.37 -4.01 8.73
C LEU A 48 -9.09 -2.73 8.30
N SER A 49 -9.36 -1.85 9.26
CA SER A 49 -10.06 -0.60 9.03
C SER A 49 -9.36 0.57 9.71
N PRO A 50 -9.40 1.80 9.15
CA PRO A 50 -8.88 3.00 9.78
C PRO A 50 -9.34 3.18 11.24
N LYS A 51 -8.44 3.67 12.11
CA LYS A 51 -8.77 4.06 13.49
C LYS A 51 -9.73 5.26 13.52
N ALA A 52 -9.57 6.16 12.56
CA ALA A 52 -10.45 7.30 12.40
C ALA A 52 -11.84 6.86 11.92
N ILE A 53 -12.86 7.24 12.68
CA ILE A 53 -14.25 6.83 12.43
C ILE A 53 -14.72 7.43 11.10
N CYS A 54 -15.31 6.57 10.26
CA CYS A 54 -15.89 6.93 8.96
C CYS A 54 -14.94 7.64 7.98
N ARG A 55 -13.62 7.53 8.18
CA ARG A 55 -12.63 8.06 7.24
C ARG A 55 -12.07 6.99 6.33
N TRP A 56 -11.60 7.44 5.17
CA TRP A 56 -10.80 6.69 4.23
C TRP A 56 -9.34 7.02 4.43
N ILE A 57 -8.49 6.01 4.42
CA ILE A 57 -7.04 6.20 4.39
C ILE A 57 -6.57 6.08 2.94
N VAL A 58 -5.83 7.09 2.48
CA VAL A 58 -5.13 7.10 1.21
C VAL A 58 -3.64 6.92 1.48
N VAL A 59 -3.13 5.73 1.21
CA VAL A 59 -1.71 5.42 1.29
C VAL A 59 -1.04 5.96 0.04
N PHE A 60 -0.28 7.04 0.20
CA PHE A 60 0.49 7.66 -0.86
C PHE A 60 1.90 7.07 -0.88
N CYS A 61 2.24 6.31 -1.92
CA CYS A 61 3.55 5.71 -2.13
C CYS A 61 4.36 6.57 -3.11
N ASP A 62 5.30 7.36 -2.59
CA ASP A 62 6.25 8.11 -3.40
C ASP A 62 7.41 7.20 -3.84
N GLU A 63 7.95 7.45 -5.03
CA GLU A 63 9.02 6.66 -5.65
C GLU A 63 8.71 5.15 -5.76
N ILE A 64 7.46 4.81 -6.14
CA ILE A 64 6.99 3.42 -6.16
C ILE A 64 7.84 2.49 -7.04
N ASN A 65 8.54 3.01 -8.04
CA ASN A 65 9.39 2.26 -8.97
C ASN A 65 10.88 2.25 -8.58
N LEU A 66 11.20 2.62 -7.34
CA LEU A 66 12.56 2.58 -6.78
C LEU A 66 12.94 1.28 -6.03
N PRO A 67 12.02 0.48 -5.46
CA PRO A 67 12.38 -0.75 -4.76
C PRO A 67 13.20 -1.71 -5.62
N ALA A 68 14.27 -2.26 -5.05
CA ALA A 68 15.13 -3.21 -5.75
C ALA A 68 14.39 -4.53 -5.99
N THR A 69 14.72 -5.17 -7.12
CA THR A 69 14.30 -6.55 -7.40
C THR A 69 15.10 -7.53 -6.57
N ASP A 70 14.46 -8.63 -6.19
CA ASP A 70 15.19 -9.78 -5.64
C ASP A 70 16.06 -10.48 -6.71
N LYS A 71 16.77 -11.54 -6.29
CA LYS A 71 17.60 -12.37 -7.18
C LYS A 71 16.83 -12.93 -8.39
N TYR A 72 15.51 -13.03 -8.29
CA TYR A 72 14.64 -13.59 -9.31
C TYR A 72 13.90 -12.50 -10.11
N GLY A 73 14.26 -11.23 -9.95
CA GLY A 73 13.67 -10.11 -10.70
C GLY A 73 12.32 -9.61 -10.15
N THR A 74 11.92 -10.03 -8.94
CA THR A 74 10.62 -9.68 -8.35
C THR A 74 10.76 -8.57 -7.32
N GLN A 75 9.91 -7.55 -7.43
CA GLN A 75 9.81 -6.47 -6.44
C GLN A 75 8.77 -6.85 -5.38
N ARG A 76 9.24 -7.34 -4.22
CA ARG A 76 8.36 -7.88 -3.16
C ARG A 76 7.29 -6.88 -2.68
N VAL A 77 7.66 -5.61 -2.55
CA VAL A 77 6.75 -4.54 -2.10
C VAL A 77 5.64 -4.30 -3.13
N ILE A 78 5.98 -4.31 -4.41
CA ILE A 78 5.01 -4.14 -5.51
C ILE A 78 4.08 -5.34 -5.61
N SER A 79 4.60 -6.56 -5.43
CA SER A 79 3.77 -7.76 -5.35
C SER A 79 2.77 -7.69 -4.20
N LEU A 80 3.17 -7.18 -3.02
CA LEU A 80 2.24 -6.97 -1.92
C LEU A 80 1.18 -5.92 -2.27
N LEU A 81 1.58 -4.74 -2.78
CA LEU A 81 0.63 -3.70 -3.19
C LEU A 81 -0.38 -4.23 -4.21
N ARG A 82 0.08 -5.02 -5.19
CA ARG A 82 -0.80 -5.70 -6.12
C ARG A 82 -1.78 -6.62 -5.41
N GLN A 83 -1.32 -7.46 -4.48
CA GLN A 83 -2.19 -8.35 -3.72
C GLN A 83 -3.27 -7.57 -2.95
N LEU A 84 -2.90 -6.45 -2.33
CA LEU A 84 -3.80 -5.57 -1.58
C LEU A 84 -4.87 -4.95 -2.50
N ILE A 85 -4.50 -4.58 -3.73
CA ILE A 85 -5.42 -3.96 -4.71
C ILE A 85 -6.33 -5.01 -5.39
N GLU A 86 -5.76 -6.12 -5.85
CA GLU A 86 -6.45 -7.15 -6.65
C GLU A 86 -7.39 -8.00 -5.80
N TYR A 87 -6.93 -8.44 -4.63
CA TYR A 87 -7.71 -9.32 -3.75
C TYR A 87 -8.36 -8.57 -2.58
N GLY A 88 -8.08 -7.28 -2.41
CA GLY A 88 -8.65 -6.47 -1.33
C GLY A 88 -8.21 -6.91 0.07
N GLY A 89 -7.01 -7.50 0.19
CA GLY A 89 -6.54 -8.10 1.43
C GLY A 89 -5.15 -8.69 1.35
N TYR A 90 -4.67 -9.20 2.48
CA TYR A 90 -3.40 -9.92 2.57
C TYR A 90 -3.46 -11.02 3.63
N TRP A 91 -2.49 -11.92 3.57
CA TRP A 91 -2.31 -12.96 4.59
C TRP A 91 -1.45 -12.43 5.72
N LYS A 92 -2.00 -12.41 6.95
CA LYS A 92 -1.24 -12.04 8.14
C LYS A 92 -0.39 -13.22 8.60
N THR A 93 0.93 -13.06 8.57
CA THR A 93 1.90 -14.13 8.84
C THR A 93 1.79 -14.69 10.26
N SER A 94 1.43 -13.88 11.25
CA SER A 94 1.34 -14.33 12.66
C SER A 94 0.22 -15.34 12.89
N ASP A 95 -0.96 -15.06 12.32
CA ASP A 95 -2.20 -15.78 12.63
C ASP A 95 -2.60 -16.71 11.48
N LYS A 96 -1.83 -16.70 10.38
CA LYS A 96 -2.11 -17.41 9.12
C LYS A 96 -3.56 -17.19 8.64
N ALA A 97 -4.05 -15.97 8.83
CA ALA A 97 -5.43 -15.59 8.55
C ALA A 97 -5.49 -14.54 7.44
N TRP A 98 -6.56 -14.60 6.64
CA TRP A 98 -6.86 -13.59 5.64
C TRP A 98 -7.39 -12.33 6.31
N VAL A 99 -6.78 -11.20 5.99
CA VAL A 99 -7.19 -9.87 6.46
C VAL A 99 -7.73 -9.09 5.28
N LYS A 100 -9.01 -8.74 5.34
CA LYS A 100 -9.69 -7.92 4.34
C LYS A 100 -9.48 -6.44 4.64
N LEU A 101 -9.13 -5.64 3.63
CA LEU A 101 -9.02 -4.19 3.76
C LEU A 101 -10.40 -3.53 3.65
N GLU A 102 -10.64 -2.51 4.48
CA GLU A 102 -11.84 -1.69 4.41
C GLU A 102 -11.46 -0.21 4.49
N ARG A 103 -11.97 0.61 3.55
CA ARG A 103 -11.71 2.06 3.47
C ARG A 103 -10.23 2.44 3.37
N ILE A 104 -9.45 1.65 2.62
CA ILE A 104 -8.03 1.92 2.34
C ILE A 104 -7.87 2.00 0.82
N GLN A 105 -7.22 3.06 0.34
CA GLN A 105 -6.87 3.28 -1.05
C GLN A 105 -5.36 3.51 -1.20
N PHE A 106 -4.83 3.22 -2.37
CA PHE A 106 -3.40 3.38 -2.69
C PHE A 106 -3.25 4.36 -3.85
N VAL A 107 -2.30 5.29 -3.72
CA VAL A 107 -1.91 6.23 -4.77
C VAL A 107 -0.40 6.18 -4.91
N GLY A 108 0.11 5.91 -6.10
CA GLY A 108 1.54 5.90 -6.37
C GLY A 108 2.00 7.16 -7.09
N ALA A 109 3.18 7.65 -6.74
CA ALA A 109 3.97 8.57 -7.56
C ALA A 109 5.27 7.89 -7.98
N CYS A 110 5.68 8.07 -9.23
CA CYS A 110 6.92 7.56 -9.77
C CYS A 110 7.51 8.53 -10.78
N ASN A 111 8.82 8.46 -10.93
CA ASN A 111 9.52 9.06 -12.05
C ASN A 111 9.47 8.13 -13.26
N PRO A 112 9.66 8.64 -14.48
CA PRO A 112 9.75 7.82 -15.68
C PRO A 112 10.78 6.67 -15.50
N PRO A 113 10.48 5.45 -16.01
CA PRO A 113 11.40 4.31 -15.89
C PRO A 113 12.68 4.47 -16.74
N THR A 114 12.76 5.53 -17.54
CA THR A 114 13.97 5.93 -18.27
C THR A 114 15.05 6.50 -17.36
N ASP A 115 14.68 6.92 -16.15
CA ASP A 115 15.60 7.58 -15.23
C ASP A 115 16.53 6.56 -14.55
N PRO A 116 17.83 6.89 -14.36
CA PRO A 116 18.77 5.99 -13.71
C PRO A 116 18.29 5.51 -12.34
N GLY A 117 18.40 4.20 -12.10
CA GLY A 117 18.02 3.57 -10.83
C GLY A 117 16.53 3.31 -10.66
N ARG A 118 15.69 3.60 -11.66
CA ARG A 118 14.27 3.22 -11.66
C ARG A 118 14.07 1.82 -12.27
N VAL A 119 13.20 1.05 -11.65
CA VAL A 119 12.86 -0.32 -12.06
C VAL A 119 11.48 -0.30 -12.72
N PRO A 120 11.31 -0.87 -13.93
CA PRO A 120 10.00 -0.93 -14.55
C PRO A 120 9.00 -1.72 -13.70
N LEU A 121 7.81 -1.15 -13.50
CA LEU A 121 6.73 -1.82 -12.79
C LEU A 121 6.19 -2.99 -13.62
N THR A 122 5.84 -4.08 -12.95
CA THR A 122 5.33 -5.28 -13.61
C THR A 122 3.89 -5.05 -14.10
N HIS A 123 3.64 -5.44 -15.35
CA HIS A 123 2.28 -5.50 -15.87
C HIS A 123 1.56 -6.73 -15.30
N SER A 124 0.23 -6.64 -15.17
CA SER A 124 -0.58 -7.82 -14.91
C SER A 124 -0.46 -8.78 -16.10
N ARG A 125 0.28 -9.88 -15.94
CA ARG A 125 0.19 -10.99 -16.88
C ARG A 125 -1.14 -11.69 -16.63
N TYR A 126 -2.09 -11.47 -17.54
CA TYR A 126 -3.15 -12.43 -17.81
C TYR A 126 -2.66 -13.37 -18.91
#